data_AF-A0A259HJ97-F1
#
_entry.id   AF-A0A259HJ97-F1
#
_cell.length_a   1.000
_cell.length_b   1.000
_cell.length_c   1.000
_cell.angle_alpha   90.00
_cell.angle_beta   90.00
_cell.angle_gamma   90.00
#
_symmetry.space_group_name_H-M   'P 1'
#
loop_
_entity.id
_entity.type
_entity.pdbx_description
1 polymer ?
#
loop_
_entity_poly.entity_id
_entity_poly.type
_entity_poly.pdbx_seq_one_letter_code
_entity_poly.pdbx_strand_id
1 'polypeptide(L)'
;MMNLFHEVSQDCSRITTEKYSTSFSSAIKLLHKDLRTPIFNIYGFVRFADEIVDTFHNHDKALLLAEFKQATYEAIDRGVSMNPILHSFQKTVNEYKIDHALIEAFMYSMELD
;
A
#
# COMPACT_ATOMS: atom_id res chain seq x y z
N MET A 1 9.00 6.31 19.94
CA MET A 1 8.94 7.20 18.76
C MET A 1 8.65 6.41 17.49
N MET A 2 9.41 5.35 17.16
CA MET A 2 9.14 4.49 15.99
C MET A 2 7.75 3.83 16.02
N ASN A 3 7.27 3.38 17.19
CA ASN A 3 5.92 2.80 17.31
C ASN A 3 4.82 3.79 16.89
N LEU A 4 4.96 5.08 17.22
CA LEU A 4 3.99 6.10 16.81
C LEU A 4 4.02 6.29 15.28
N PHE A 5 5.20 6.19 14.67
CA PHE A 5 5.32 6.25 13.22
C PHE A 5 4.65 5.05 12.53
N HIS A 6 4.81 3.84 13.08
CA HIS A 6 4.10 2.65 12.59
C HIS A 6 2.58 2.80 12.72
N GLU A 7 2.11 3.26 13.88
CA GLU A 7 0.68 3.47 14.15
C GLU A 7 0.08 4.49 13.17
N VAL A 8 0.69 5.67 13.03
CA VAL A 8 0.25 6.69 12.08
C VAL A 8 0.22 6.15 10.65
N SER A 9 1.24 5.39 10.25
CA SER A 9 1.32 4.82 8.90
C SER A 9 0.22 3.79 8.64
N GLN A 10 -0.07 2.93 9.61
CA GLN A 10 -1.18 1.96 9.53
C GLN A 10 -2.54 2.66 9.50
N ASP A 11 -2.70 3.73 10.28
CA ASP A 11 -3.92 4.54 10.27
C ASP A 11 -4.15 5.23 8.94
N CYS A 12 -3.10 5.72 8.26
CA CYS A 12 -3.21 6.23 6.90
C CYS A 12 -3.81 5.18 5.96
N SER A 13 -3.29 3.94 5.98
CA SER A 13 -3.81 2.85 5.14
C SER A 13 -5.25 2.46 5.48
N ARG A 14 -5.59 2.44 6.77
CA ARG A 14 -6.96 2.20 7.24
C ARG A 14 -7.92 3.29 6.76
N ILE A 15 -7.57 4.56 6.94
CA ILE A 15 -8.38 5.71 6.50
C ILE A 15 -8.55 5.69 4.98
N THR A 16 -7.49 5.45 4.22
CA THR A 16 -7.56 5.27 2.76
C THR A 16 -8.60 4.20 2.41
N THR A 17 -8.53 3.03 3.02
CA THR A 17 -9.47 1.94 2.75
C THR A 17 -10.92 2.34 3.08
N GLU A 18 -11.15 2.92 4.26
CA GLU A 18 -12.47 3.36 4.72
C GLU A 18 -13.09 4.47 3.84
N LYS A 19 -12.26 5.31 3.22
CA LYS A 19 -12.70 6.37 2.31
C LYS A 19 -13.00 5.87 0.91
N TYR A 20 -12.18 4.96 0.38
CA TYR A 20 -12.34 4.45 -0.97
C TYR A 20 -13.31 3.28 -1.09
N SER A 21 -13.51 2.48 -0.03
CA SER A 21 -14.42 1.32 -0.11
C SER A 21 -15.06 0.94 1.23
N THR A 22 -16.30 1.41 1.45
CA THR A 22 -17.09 1.06 2.63
C THR A 22 -17.42 -0.43 2.71
N SER A 23 -17.65 -1.07 1.56
CA SER A 23 -17.93 -2.50 1.46
C SER A 23 -16.70 -3.33 1.83
N PHE A 24 -15.53 -3.01 1.28
CA PHE A 24 -14.30 -3.74 1.57
C PHE A 24 -13.85 -3.53 3.01
N SER A 25 -13.92 -2.30 3.54
CA SER A 25 -13.69 -2.05 4.97
C SER A 25 -14.60 -2.86 5.88
N SER A 26 -15.85 -3.10 5.48
CA SER A 26 -16.77 -3.95 6.23
C SER A 26 -16.38 -5.42 6.16
N ALA A 27 -15.94 -5.89 5.00
CA ALA A 27 -15.44 -7.26 4.83
C ALA A 27 -14.18 -7.53 5.68
N ILE A 28 -13.24 -6.57 5.76
CA ILE A 28 -12.05 -6.70 6.61
C ILE A 28 -12.43 -6.91 8.08
N LYS A 29 -13.51 -6.28 8.58
CA LYS A 29 -13.96 -6.43 9.97
C LYS A 29 -14.42 -7.85 10.30
N LEU A 30 -14.76 -8.67 9.30
CA LEU A 30 -15.11 -10.08 9.47
C LEU A 30 -13.88 -10.98 9.67
N LEU A 31 -12.69 -10.51 9.31
CA LEU A 31 -11.44 -11.24 9.53
C LEU A 31 -11.06 -11.23 11.02
N HIS A 32 -10.21 -12.21 11.39
CA HIS A 32 -9.56 -12.22 12.69
C HIS A 32 -8.84 -10.90 12.95
N LYS A 33 -8.90 -10.39 14.18
CA LYS A 33 -8.38 -9.06 14.56
C LYS A 33 -6.94 -8.82 14.10
N ASP A 34 -6.09 -9.86 14.15
CA ASP A 34 -4.66 -9.77 13.85
C ASP A 34 -4.38 -9.62 12.33
N LEU A 35 -5.35 -9.98 11.48
CA LEU A 35 -5.24 -9.86 10.03
C LEU A 35 -5.77 -8.54 9.48
N ARG A 36 -6.54 -7.78 10.28
CA ARG A 36 -7.21 -6.57 9.78
C ARG A 36 -6.21 -5.51 9.34
N THR A 37 -5.25 -5.18 10.20
CA THR A 37 -4.23 -4.16 9.91
C THR A 37 -3.35 -4.54 8.71
N PRO A 38 -2.80 -5.77 8.61
CA PRO A 38 -2.09 -6.20 7.41
C PRO A 38 -2.91 -6.03 6.12
N ILE A 39 -4.19 -6.37 6.15
CA ILE A 39 -5.06 -6.25 4.96
C ILE A 39 -5.34 -4.78 4.62
N PHE A 40 -5.53 -3.91 5.62
CA PHE A 40 -5.62 -2.46 5.39
C PHE A 40 -4.34 -1.91 4.74
N ASN A 41 -3.16 -2.35 5.20
CA ASN A 41 -1.88 -1.92 4.63
C ASN A 41 -1.73 -2.33 3.17
N ILE A 42 -2.13 -3.56 2.82
CA ILE A 42 -2.13 -4.05 1.43
C ILE A 42 -3.10 -3.23 0.58
N TYR A 43 -4.33 -3.00 1.04
CA TYR A 43 -5.30 -2.20 0.30
C TYR A 43 -4.82 -0.76 0.09
N GLY A 44 -4.23 -0.14 1.11
CA GLY A 44 -3.69 1.21 1.00
C GLY A 44 -2.67 1.34 -0.13
N PHE A 45 -1.76 0.37 -0.25
CA PHE A 45 -0.78 0.29 -1.34
C PHE A 45 -1.45 0.14 -2.70
N VAL A 46 -2.35 -0.84 -2.85
CA VAL A 46 -3.06 -1.09 -4.12
C VAL A 46 -3.82 0.14 -4.57
N ARG A 47 -4.61 0.76 -3.67
CA ARG A 47 -5.41 1.94 -4.02
C ARG A 47 -4.55 3.13 -4.47
N PHE A 48 -3.37 3.32 -3.88
CA PHE A 48 -2.48 4.41 -4.29
C PHE A 48 -1.90 4.18 -5.69
N ALA A 49 -1.56 2.93 -6.05
CA ALA A 49 -1.17 2.61 -7.41
C ALA A 49 -2.32 2.86 -8.40
N ASP A 50 -3.54 2.40 -8.06
CA ASP A 50 -4.73 2.66 -8.88
C ASP A 50 -4.96 4.16 -9.07
N GLU A 51 -4.85 5.02 -8.06
CA GLU A 51 -5.05 6.47 -8.22
C GLU A 51 -4.07 7.12 -9.20
N ILE A 52 -2.82 6.61 -9.26
CA ILE A 52 -1.84 7.09 -10.23
C ILE A 52 -2.35 6.85 -11.66
N VAL A 53 -2.90 5.67 -11.92
CA VAL A 53 -3.37 5.26 -13.25
C VAL A 53 -4.77 5.80 -13.55
N ASP A 54 -5.68 5.81 -12.58
CA ASP A 54 -7.10 6.16 -12.76
C ASP A 54 -7.37 7.66 -12.64
N THR A 55 -6.68 8.39 -11.76
CA THR A 55 -7.12 9.73 -11.33
C THR A 55 -6.24 10.86 -11.87
N PHE A 56 -4.92 10.67 -11.95
CA PHE A 56 -3.96 11.75 -12.21
C PHE A 56 -3.80 12.09 -13.71
N HIS A 57 -4.92 12.30 -14.43
CA HIS A 57 -4.94 12.54 -15.89
C HIS A 57 -4.11 13.73 -16.39
N ASN A 58 -3.81 14.70 -15.52
CA ASN A 58 -3.03 15.90 -15.86
C ASN A 58 -1.56 15.81 -15.42
N HIS A 59 -1.09 14.63 -14.99
CA HIS A 59 0.28 14.38 -14.56
C HIS A 59 0.93 13.30 -15.42
N ASP A 60 2.26 13.22 -15.37
CA ASP A 60 3.02 12.13 -16.00
C ASP A 60 2.86 10.84 -15.18
N LYS A 61 1.82 10.06 -15.51
CA LYS A 61 1.48 8.83 -14.80
C LYS A 61 2.59 7.78 -14.86
N ALA A 62 3.28 7.67 -16.01
CA ALA A 62 4.36 6.71 -16.20
C ALA A 62 5.52 7.04 -15.25
N LEU A 63 5.88 8.32 -15.15
CA LEU A 63 6.89 8.77 -14.19
C LEU A 63 6.44 8.50 -12.75
N LEU A 64 5.22 8.89 -12.38
CA LEU A 64 4.70 8.70 -11.02
C LEU A 64 4.63 7.22 -10.61
N LEU A 65 4.21 6.34 -11.52
CA LEU A 65 4.14 4.90 -11.26
C LEU A 65 5.54 4.30 -11.13
N ALA A 66 6.49 4.71 -11.98
CA ALA A 66 7.89 4.28 -11.88
C ALA A 66 8.52 4.71 -10.54
N GLU A 67 8.31 5.97 -10.13
CA GLU A 67 8.77 6.48 -8.83
C GLU A 67 8.11 5.73 -7.66
N PHE A 68 6.81 5.45 -7.74
CA PHE A 68 6.08 4.69 -6.73
C PHE A 68 6.59 3.25 -6.61
N LYS A 69 6.84 2.58 -7.74
CA LYS A 69 7.43 1.23 -7.80
C LYS A 69 8.83 1.22 -7.17
N GLN A 70 9.70 2.15 -7.56
CA GLN A 70 11.03 2.27 -6.98
C GLN A 70 10.96 2.50 -5.47
N ALA A 71 10.16 3.47 -5.02
CA ALA A 71 10.00 3.78 -3.60
C ALA A 71 9.42 2.60 -2.80
N THR A 72 8.61 1.74 -3.42
CA THR A 72 8.05 0.53 -2.80
C THR A 72 9.14 -0.47 -2.46
N TYR A 73 10.00 -0.81 -3.43
CA TYR A 73 11.10 -1.74 -3.20
C TYR A 73 12.15 -1.17 -2.25
N GLU A 74 12.46 0.11 -2.37
CA GLU A 74 13.33 0.82 -1.43
C GLU A 74 12.80 0.77 0.01
N ALA A 75 11.48 0.88 0.19
CA ALA A 75 10.84 0.79 1.51
C ALA A 75 10.95 -0.62 2.11
N ILE A 76 10.77 -1.65 1.28
CA ILE A 76 10.89 -3.06 1.67
C ILE A 76 12.33 -3.37 2.09
N ASP A 77 13.31 -3.00 1.27
CA ASP A 77 14.72 -3.29 1.52
C ASP A 77 15.27 -2.54 2.74
N ARG A 78 14.90 -1.27 2.92
CA ARG A 78 15.36 -0.45 4.05
C ARG A 78 14.58 -0.70 5.34
N GLY A 79 13.39 -1.26 5.26
CA GLY A 79 12.47 -1.40 6.40
C GLY A 79 11.81 -0.09 6.86
N VAL A 80 11.95 1.00 6.10
CA VAL A 80 11.40 2.33 6.43
C VAL A 80 11.09 3.12 5.16
N SER A 81 10.05 3.95 5.20
CA SER A 81 9.68 4.88 4.13
C SER A 81 9.09 6.15 4.73
N MET A 82 9.31 7.30 4.09
CA MET A 82 8.65 8.56 4.47
C MET A 82 7.22 8.66 3.92
N ASN A 83 6.85 7.79 2.98
CA ASN A 83 5.47 7.61 2.57
C ASN A 83 4.77 6.64 3.55
N PRO A 84 3.76 7.07 4.32
CA PRO A 84 3.11 6.23 5.33
C PRO A 84 2.40 5.00 4.74
N ILE A 85 1.87 5.09 3.52
CA ILE A 85 1.27 3.94 2.84
C ILE A 85 2.34 2.90 2.53
N LEU A 86 3.45 3.31 1.92
CA LEU A 86 4.58 2.41 1.64
C LEU A 86 5.22 1.87 2.92
N HIS A 87 5.30 2.68 3.98
CA HIS A 87 5.87 2.25 5.25
C HIS A 87 5.02 1.17 5.95
N SER A 88 3.70 1.30 5.90
CA SER A 88 2.80 0.28 6.46
C SER A 88 2.77 -0.97 5.60
N PHE A 89 2.78 -0.82 4.27
CA PHE A 89 2.84 -1.94 3.32
C PHE A 89 4.13 -2.74 3.45
N GLN A 90 5.30 -2.10 3.42
CA GLN A 90 6.58 -2.79 3.55
C GLN A 90 6.66 -3.58 4.86
N LYS A 91 6.08 -3.04 5.95
CA LYS A 91 6.07 -3.72 7.24
C LYS A 91 5.29 -5.03 7.12
N THR A 92 4.15 -5.00 6.45
CA THR A 92 3.34 -6.20 6.17
C THR A 92 4.08 -7.18 5.26
N VAL A 93 4.74 -6.71 4.20
CA VAL A 93 5.54 -7.56 3.30
C VAL A 93 6.63 -8.29 4.08
N ASN A 94 7.42 -7.56 4.87
CA ASN A 94 8.54 -8.11 5.63
C ASN A 94 8.07 -9.05 6.77
N GLU A 95 6.97 -8.73 7.44
CA GLU A 95 6.41 -9.55 8.53
C GLU A 95 5.85 -10.89 8.02
N TYR A 96 5.12 -10.87 6.90
CA TYR A 96 4.46 -12.05 6.34
C TYR A 96 5.28 -12.74 5.25
N LYS A 97 6.45 -12.20 4.90
CA LYS A 97 7.31 -12.67 3.80
C LYS A 97 6.53 -12.81 2.49
N ILE A 98 5.78 -11.75 2.15
CA ILE A 98 5.01 -11.71 0.91
C ILE A 98 6.00 -11.80 -0.26
N ASP A 99 5.74 -12.71 -1.18
CA ASP A 99 6.60 -12.94 -2.34
C ASP A 99 6.65 -11.70 -3.23
N HIS A 100 7.86 -11.23 -3.54
CA HIS A 100 8.07 -10.07 -4.41
C HIS A 100 7.53 -10.31 -5.82
N ALA A 101 7.41 -11.57 -6.27
CA ALA A 101 6.79 -11.90 -7.55
C ALA A 101 5.32 -11.43 -7.62
N LEU A 102 4.59 -11.43 -6.49
CA LEU A 102 3.21 -10.92 -6.44
C LEU A 102 3.17 -9.39 -6.57
N ILE A 103 4.13 -8.71 -5.95
CA ILE A 103 4.25 -7.25 -6.00
C ILE A 103 4.63 -6.81 -7.42
N GLU A 104 5.57 -7.51 -8.04
CA GLU A 104 6.00 -7.24 -9.41
C GLU A 104 4.88 -7.49 -10.42
N ALA A 105 4.14 -8.60 -10.27
CA ALA A 105 3.00 -8.89 -11.14
C ALA A 105 1.91 -7.82 -11.02
N PHE A 106 1.64 -7.32 -9.81
CA PHE A 106 0.70 -6.23 -9.58
C PHE A 106 1.19 -4.92 -10.25
N MET A 107 2.43 -4.52 -10.01
CA MET A 107 3.00 -3.31 -10.61
C MET A 107 3.02 -3.38 -12.14
N TYR A 108 3.37 -4.54 -12.70
CA TYR A 108 3.32 -4.75 -14.15
C TYR A 108 1.89 -4.63 -14.71
N SER A 109 0.87 -5.10 -13.98
CA SER A 109 -0.53 -4.87 -14.38
C SER A 109 -0.86 -3.38 -14.46
N MET A 110 -0.42 -2.59 -13.46
CA MET A 110 -0.64 -1.13 -13.44
C MET A 110 0.12 -0.39 -14.55
N GLU A 111 1.25 -0.92 -15.01
CA GLU A 111 2.00 -0.35 -16.15
C GLU A 111 1.28 -0.56 -17.49
N LEU A 112 0.36 -1.53 -17.58
CA LEU A 112 -0.40 -1.85 -18.79
C LEU A 112 -1.74 -1.12 -18.88
N ASP A 113 -2.27 -0.62 -17.77
CA ASP A 113 -3.52 0.15 -17.67
C ASP A 113 -3.32 1.64 -18.03
#